data_AF-A0A4Q7LI31-F1
#
_entry.id   AF-A0A4Q7LI31-F1
#
_cell.length_a   1.000
_cell.length_b   1.000
_cell.length_c   1.000
_cell.angle_alpha   90.00
_cell.angle_beta   90.00
_cell.angle_gamma   90.00
#
_symmetry.space_group_name_H-M   'P 1'
#
loop_
_entity.id
_entity.type
_entity.pdbx_description
1 polymer ?
#
loop_
_entity_poly.entity_id
_entity_poly.type
_entity_poly.pdbx_seq_one_letter_code
_entity_poly.pdbx_strand_id
1 'polypeptide(L)' 'MLEELDVVRVKRAMPTAGIAIGAEGTIVHALTEPSTAYLVEFTDAEGRTLATEVFQPEDLEQVWSVRRGQHGQRQAA' A
#
# COMPACT_ATOMS: atom_id res chain seq x y z
N MET A 1 -5.32 -0.83 -11.23
CA MET A 1 -3.89 -1.16 -11.09
C MET A 1 -3.38 -0.32 -9.94
N LEU A 2 -2.74 -0.94 -8.96
CA LEU A 2 -2.15 -0.24 -7.83
C LEU A 2 -0.80 0.36 -8.25
N GLU A 3 -0.45 1.49 -7.68
CA GLU A 3 0.80 2.21 -7.94
C GLU A 3 1.56 2.51 -6.65
N GLU A 4 2.84 2.86 -6.79
CA GLU A 4 3.58 3.47 -5.71
C GLU A 4 2.82 4.70 -5.16
N LEU A 5 2.86 4.85 -3.84
CA LEU A 5 2.15 5.85 -3.04
C LEU A 5 0.64 5.64 -2.89
N ASP A 6 0.03 4.63 -3.53
CA ASP A 6 -1.35 4.26 -3.20
C ASP A 6 -1.45 3.73 -1.75
N VAL A 7 -2.57 4.03 -1.09
CA VAL A 7 -2.89 3.44 0.22
C VAL A 7 -3.77 2.23 -0.02
N VAL A 8 -3.39 1.11 0.59
CA VAL A 8 -4.06 -0.18 0.45
C VAL A 8 -4.45 -0.75 1.79
N ARG A 9 -5.49 -1.57 1.79
CA ARG A 9 -5.93 -2.38 2.92
C ARG A 9 -5.63 -3.84 2.67
N VAL A 10 -5.08 -4.51 3.68
CA VAL A 10 -4.73 -5.92 3.63
C VAL A 10 -5.98 -6.78 3.81
N LYS A 11 -6.20 -7.75 2.91
CA LYS A 11 -7.31 -8.70 2.96
C LYS A 11 -6.95 -10.02 3.66
N ARG A 12 -5.66 -10.31 3.84
CA ARG A 12 -5.13 -11.50 4.52
C ARG A 12 -4.10 -11.12 5.58
N ALA A 13 -4.33 -11.53 6.83
CA ALA A 13 -3.37 -11.29 7.91
C ALA A 13 -2.00 -11.94 7.59
N MET A 14 -0.94 -11.31 8.09
CA MET A 14 0.42 -11.86 8.10
C MET A 14 0.93 -11.83 9.55
N PRO A 15 0.59 -12.85 10.37
CA PRO A 15 0.90 -12.86 11.80
C PRO A 15 2.39 -12.76 12.12
N THR A 16 3.25 -13.30 11.25
CA THR A 16 4.72 -13.25 11.41
C THR A 16 5.28 -11.83 11.36
N ALA A 17 4.59 -10.91 10.68
CA ALA A 17 4.93 -9.50 10.59
C ALA A 17 4.03 -8.61 11.48
N GLY A 18 3.14 -9.20 12.29
CA GLY A 18 2.19 -8.46 13.12
C GLY A 18 1.08 -7.74 12.34
N ILE A 19 0.84 -8.09 11.08
CA ILE A 19 -0.13 -7.41 10.21
C ILE A 19 -1.48 -8.12 10.30
N ALA A 20 -2.53 -7.41 10.70
CA ALA A 20 -3.90 -7.92 10.77
C ALA A 20 -4.65 -7.74 9.44
N ILE A 21 -5.74 -8.51 9.24
CA ILE A 21 -6.72 -8.20 8.19
C ILE A 21 -7.28 -6.81 8.47
N GLY A 22 -7.41 -5.99 7.43
CA GLY A 22 -7.91 -4.63 7.52
C GLY A 22 -6.83 -3.59 7.84
N ALA A 23 -5.59 -3.99 8.11
CA ALA A 23 -4.48 -3.05 8.26
C ALA A 23 -4.28 -2.25 6.97
N GLU A 24 -4.07 -0.94 7.12
CA GLU A 24 -3.78 -0.03 6.01
C GLU A 24 -2.28 0.25 5.95
N GLY A 25 -1.75 0.29 4.72
CA GLY A 25 -0.35 0.60 4.45
C GLY A 25 -0.19 1.30 3.12
N THR A 26 1.01 1.82 2.87
CA THR A 26 1.34 2.54 1.64
C THR A 26 2.21 1.68 0.75
N ILE A 27 1.91 1.59 -0.55
CA ILE A 27 2.81 0.95 -1.50
C ILE A 27 4.05 1.82 -1.66
N VAL A 28 5.20 1.32 -1.23
CA VAL A 28 6.48 2.02 -1.37
C VAL A 28 7.25 1.58 -2.61
N HIS A 29 6.94 0.39 -3.15
CA HIS A 29 7.53 -0.07 -4.40
C HIS A 29 6.63 -1.08 -5.14
N ALA A 30 6.56 -0.98 -6.47
CA ALA A 30 5.90 -1.96 -7.33
C ALA A 30 6.92 -2.92 -7.96
N LEU A 31 6.84 -4.19 -7.59
CA LEU A 31 7.69 -5.25 -8.13
C LEU A 31 7.03 -5.82 -9.39
N THR A 32 7.76 -5.89 -10.51
CA THR A 32 7.21 -6.38 -11.79
C THR A 32 7.76 -7.74 -12.22
N GLU A 33 8.85 -8.19 -11.61
CA GLU A 33 9.53 -9.45 -11.94
C GLU A 33 9.77 -10.28 -10.67
N PRO A 34 9.55 -11.60 -10.71
CA PRO A 34 9.04 -12.41 -11.83
C PRO A 34 7.52 -12.27 -12.06
N SER A 35 6.80 -11.63 -11.14
CA SER A 35 5.36 -11.35 -11.23
C SER A 35 5.04 -10.06 -10.48
N THR A 36 3.87 -9.48 -10.77
CA THR A 36 3.43 -8.26 -10.06
C THR A 36 3.25 -8.53 -8.58
N ALA A 37 3.93 -7.75 -7.74
CA ALA A 37 3.74 -7.71 -6.30
C ALA A 37 4.01 -6.29 -5.80
N TYR A 38 3.63 -6.01 -4.56
CA TYR A 38 3.74 -4.68 -3.99
C TYR A 38 4.43 -4.74 -2.64
N LEU A 39 5.50 -3.97 -2.49
CA LEU A 39 6.13 -3.73 -1.20
C LEU A 39 5.31 -2.66 -0.48
N VAL A 40 4.73 -3.02 0.67
CA VAL A 40 3.82 -2.17 1.45
C VAL A 40 4.46 -1.85 2.79
N GLU A 41 4.55 -0.56 3.11
CA GLU A 41 4.96 -0.08 4.42
C GLU A 41 3.75 0.19 5.31
N PHE A 42 3.84 -0.27 6.56
CA PHE A 42 2.86 -0.02 7.62
C PHE A 42 3.52 0.84 8.69
N THR A 43 2.82 1.87 9.13
CA THR A 43 3.30 2.81 10.14
C THR A 43 2.35 2.89 11.32
N ASP A 44 2.85 3.34 12.46
CA ASP A 44 2.01 3.75 13.58
C ASP A 44 1.44 5.17 13.38
N ALA A 45 0.67 5.64 14.36
CA ALA A 45 0.05 6.96 14.33
C ALA A 45 1.07 8.12 14.30
N GLU A 46 2.31 7.87 14.72
CA GLU A 46 3.41 8.82 14.67
C GLU A 46 4.21 8.76 13.36
N GLY A 47 3.82 7.86 12.43
CA GLY A 47 4.48 7.68 11.14
C GLY A 47 5.75 6.83 11.22
N ARG A 48 6.00 6.12 12.33
CA ARG A 48 7.15 5.21 12.45
C ARG A 48 6.82 3.89 11.78
N THR A 49 7.75 3.38 10.97
CA THR A 49 7.62 2.07 10.31
C THR A 49 7.51 0.94 11.33
N LEU A 50 6.43 0.17 11.23
CA LEU A 50 6.19 -1.05 11.98
C LEU A 50 6.63 -2.30 11.20
N ALA A 51 6.35 -2.32 9.89
CA ALA A 51 6.70 -3.41 9.00
C ALA A 51 6.77 -2.95 7.53
N THR A 52 7.53 -3.67 6.72
CA THR A 52 7.57 -3.49 5.27
C THR A 52 7.55 -4.87 4.60
N GLU A 53 6.43 -5.22 3.97
CA GLU A 53 6.17 -6.58 3.52
C GLU A 53 5.67 -6.64 2.08
N VAL A 54 5.92 -7.76 1.40
CA VAL A 54 5.51 -7.97 0.01
C VAL A 54 4.14 -8.65 -0.04
N PHE A 55 3.21 -8.06 -0.78
CA PHE A 55 1.87 -8.59 -1.01
C PHE A 55 1.61 -8.85 -2.49
N GLN A 56 0.85 -9.92 -2.76
CA GLN A 56 0.27 -10.15 -4.06
C GLN A 56 -0.93 -9.21 -4.29
N PRO A 57 -1.24 -8.83 -5.55
CA PRO A 57 -2.35 -7.93 -5.85
C PRO A 57 -3.70 -8.39 -5.28
N GLU A 58 -3.95 -9.70 -5.30
CA GLU A 58 -5.18 -10.31 -4.77
C GLU A 58 -5.31 -10.24 -3.25
N ASP A 59 -4.26 -9.89 -2.52
CA ASP A 59 -4.27 -9.73 -1.07
C ASP A 59 -4.48 -8.27 -0.63
N LEU A 60 -4.59 -7.33 -1.59
CA LEU A 60 -4.77 -5.91 -1.34
C LEU A 60 -6.12 -5.38 -1.87
N GLU A 61 -6.63 -4.37 -1.19
CA GLU A 61 -7.75 -3.52 -1.60
C GLU A 61 -7.26 -2.07 -1.67
N GLN A 62 -7.56 -1.34 -2.76
CA GLN A 62 -7.19 0.08 -2.85
C GLN A 62 -8.11 0.93 -1.96
N VAL A 63 -7.55 1.65 -0.99
CA VAL A 63 -8.26 2.61 -0.13
C VAL A 63 -8.18 4.02 -0.73
N TRP A 64 -6.98 4.41 -1.16
CA TRP A 64 -6.71 5.69 -1.80
C TRP A 64 -5.76 5.52 -2.97
N SER A 65 -5.85 6.41 -3.96
CA SER A 65 -4.95 6.39 -5.11
C SER A 65 -4.26 7.72 -5.36
N VAL A 66 -2.95 7.66 -5.61
CA VAL A 66 -2.12 8.80 -5.98
C VAL A 66 -2.65 9.50 -7.23
N ARG A 67 -3.20 8.74 -8.18
CA ARG A 67 -3.82 9.31 -9.40
C ARG A 67 -5.03 10.19 -9.10
N ARG A 68 -5.83 9.85 -8.09
CA ARG A 68 -6.96 10.69 -7.66
C ARG A 68 -6.46 11.97 -6.98
N GLY A 69 -5.38 11.89 -6.21
CA GLY A 69 -4.75 13.06 -5.57
C GLY A 69 -4.11 14.02 -6.57
N GLN A 70 -3.41 13.52 -7.59
CA GLN A 70 -2.72 14.34 -8.59
C GLN A 70 -3.68 15.12 -9.50
N HIS A 71 -4.89 14.59 -9.78
CA HIS A 71 -5.88 15.31 -10.59
C HIS A 71 -6.49 16.51 -9.85
N GLY A 72 -6.53 16.49 -8.52
CA GLY A 72 -6.99 17.61 -7.70
C GLY A 72 -5.97 18.76 -7.58
N GLN A 73 -4.66 18.47 -7.71
CA GLN A 73 -3.59 19.48 -7.58
C GLN A 73 -3.26 20.21 -8.89
N ARG A 74 -3.67 19.70 -10.06
CA ARG A 74 -3.41 20.34 -11.36
C ARG A 74 -4.41 21.43 -11.76
N GLN A 75 -5.52 21.60 -11.03
CA GLN A 75 -6.52 22.64 -11.32
C GLN A 75 -6.39 23.90 -10.45
N ALA A 76 -5.35 23.98 -9.61
CA ALA A 76 -5.13 25.08 -8.67
C ALA A 76 -3.85 25.91 -8.96
N ALA A 77 -3.34 25.85 -10.20
CA ALA A 77 -2.16 26.62 -10.64
C ALA A 77 -2.50 27.51 -11.83
#